data_AF-A0A535S8R4-F1
#
_entry.id   AF-A0A535S8R4-F1
#
_cell.length_a   1.000
_cell.length_b   1.000
_cell.length_c   1.000
_cell.angle_alpha   90.00
_cell.angle_beta   90.00
_cell.angle_gamma   90.00
#
_symmetry.space_group_name_H-M   'P 1'
#
loop_
_entity.id
_entity.type
_entity.pdbx_description
1 polymer ?
#
loop_
_entity_poly.entity_id
_entity_poly.type
_entity_poly.pdbx_seq_one_letter_code
_entity_poly.pdbx_strand_id
1 'polypeptide(L)'
;MASSNRSTKEELIARDMKRLHTLGYAQELFRAMGGFSNFAISFTIISILSGCVTLFYLVPTTTGYSAASIGWPLVTIFVVIVALGMAELASAFPTAGGLYYWASKLGGP
;
A
#
# COMPACT_ATOMS: atom_id res chain seq x y z
N MET A 1 21.01 -24.67 14.98
CA MET A 1 20.76 -23.23 14.71
C MET A 1 19.43 -22.94 13.98
N ALA A 2 18.81 -23.91 13.27
CA ALA A 2 17.52 -23.71 12.58
C ALA A 2 16.26 -23.82 13.46
N SER A 3 16.34 -24.42 14.67
CA SER A 3 15.19 -24.59 15.57
C SER A 3 14.74 -23.27 16.23
N SER A 4 15.68 -22.39 16.59
CA SER A 4 15.38 -21.10 17.21
C SER A 4 14.58 -20.16 16.29
N ASN A 5 14.79 -20.23 14.97
CA ASN A 5 14.11 -19.36 13.99
C ASN A 5 12.65 -19.80 13.70
N ARG A 6 12.31 -21.09 13.89
CA ARG A 6 10.93 -21.58 13.74
C ARG A 6 10.03 -21.12 14.89
N SER A 7 10.51 -21.24 16.13
CA SER A 7 9.78 -20.78 17.33
C SER A 7 9.40 -19.30 17.22
N THR A 8 10.33 -18.45 16.77
CA THR A 8 10.08 -17.01 16.60
C THR A 8 9.02 -16.73 15.53
N LYS A 9 9.00 -17.49 14.43
CA LYS A 9 8.03 -17.28 13.34
C LYS A 9 6.63 -17.72 13.74
N GLU A 10 6.51 -18.84 14.46
CA GLU A 10 5.24 -19.34 14.99
C GLU A 10 4.64 -18.38 16.04
N GLU A 11 5.49 -17.84 16.93
CA GLU A 11 5.07 -16.81 17.89
C GLU A 11 4.59 -15.52 17.21
N LEU A 12 5.26 -15.08 16.14
CA LEU A 12 4.82 -13.92 15.36
C LEU A 12 3.45 -14.15 14.72
N ILE A 13 3.24 -15.32 14.11
CA ILE A 13 1.94 -15.68 13.50
C ILE A 13 0.85 -15.74 14.58
N ALA A 14 1.14 -16.31 15.75
CA ALA A 14 0.19 -16.35 16.87
C ALA A 14 -0.18 -14.96 17.39
N ARG A 15 0.78 -14.03 17.45
CA ARG A 15 0.52 -12.62 17.81
C ARG A 15 -0.33 -11.90 16.77
N ASP A 16 -0.05 -12.10 15.49
CA ASP A 16 -0.83 -11.51 14.39
C ASP A 16 -2.27 -12.05 14.37
N MET A 17 -2.47 -13.37 14.54
CA MET A 17 -3.79 -14.00 14.69
C MET A 17 -4.58 -13.39 15.85
N LYS A 18 -3.95 -13.25 17.02
CA LYS A 18 -4.61 -12.66 18.20
C LYS A 18 -5.04 -11.22 17.96
N ARG A 19 -4.23 -10.45 17.22
CA ARG A 19 -4.55 -9.06 16.87
C ARG A 19 -5.71 -8.98 15.89
N LEU A 20 -5.75 -9.83 14.86
CA LEU A 20 -6.87 -9.92 13.91
C LEU A 20 -8.18 -10.32 14.62
N HIS A 21 -8.13 -11.29 15.53
CA HIS A 21 -9.30 -11.72 16.30
C HIS A 21 -9.86 -10.59 17.18
N THR A 22 -8.98 -9.74 17.74
CA THR A 22 -9.40 -8.55 18.50
C THR A 22 -10.14 -7.53 17.62
N LEU A 23 -9.83 -7.51 16.32
CA LEU A 23 -10.51 -6.66 15.33
C LEU A 23 -11.80 -7.30 14.77
N GLY A 24 -12.14 -8.53 15.18
CA GLY A 24 -13.31 -9.28 14.72
C GLY A 24 -13.09 -10.07 13.43
N TYR A 25 -11.84 -10.26 12.99
CA TYR A 25 -11.51 -10.99 11.76
C TYR A 25 -10.74 -12.27 12.04
N ALA A 26 -11.11 -13.36 11.36
CA ALA A 26 -10.30 -14.58 11.30
C ALA A 26 -9.11 -14.38 10.35
N GLN A 27 -7.97 -15.02 10.64
CA GLN A 27 -6.82 -14.99 9.74
C GLN A 27 -7.05 -15.94 8.56
N GLU A 28 -7.54 -15.41 7.46
CA GLU A 28 -7.76 -16.16 6.21
C GLU A 28 -6.51 -16.17 5.29
N LEU A 29 -5.65 -15.16 5.41
CA LEU A 29 -4.44 -15.03 4.57
C LEU A 29 -3.18 -15.48 5.30
N PHE A 30 -2.38 -16.32 4.64
CA PHE A 30 -1.03 -16.66 5.08
C PHE A 30 -0.04 -15.56 4.69
N ARG A 31 0.94 -15.29 5.57
CA ARG A 31 2.03 -14.33 5.32
C ARG A 31 3.02 -14.88 4.29
N ALA A 32 2.61 -14.89 3.04
CA ALA A 32 3.37 -15.41 1.89
C ALA A 32 4.05 -14.30 1.08
N MET A 33 3.53 -13.07 1.12
CA MET A 33 4.11 -11.94 0.39
C MET A 33 5.30 -11.35 1.15
N GLY A 34 6.48 -11.42 0.53
CA GLY A 34 7.68 -10.70 0.96
C GLY A 34 7.75 -9.28 0.39
N GLY A 35 8.74 -8.50 0.82
CA GLY A 35 8.90 -7.10 0.41
C GLY A 35 9.08 -6.92 -1.11
N PHE A 36 9.85 -7.79 -1.76
CA PHE A 36 10.02 -7.73 -3.22
C PHE A 36 8.74 -8.06 -3.98
N SER A 37 7.98 -9.07 -3.53
CA SER A 37 6.69 -9.43 -4.14
C SER A 37 5.70 -8.27 -4.02
N ASN A 38 5.61 -7.63 -2.86
CA ASN A 38 4.74 -6.48 -2.66
C ASN A 38 5.14 -5.27 -3.54
N PHE A 39 6.45 -5.04 -3.72
CA PHE A 39 6.97 -4.02 -4.65
C PHE A 39 6.61 -4.33 -6.11
N ALA A 40 6.84 -5.57 -6.56
CA ALA A 40 6.54 -5.98 -7.94
C ALA A 40 5.04 -5.88 -8.27
N ILE A 41 4.17 -6.20 -7.32
CA ILE A 41 2.73 -6.03 -7.45
C ILE A 41 2.38 -4.54 -7.57
N SER A 42 2.93 -3.70 -6.71
CA SER A 42 2.69 -2.24 -6.75
C SER A 42 3.17 -1.64 -8.08
N PHE A 43 4.35 -2.04 -8.57
CA PHE A 43 4.91 -1.60 -9.85
C PHE A 43 3.99 -1.97 -11.03
N THR A 44 3.44 -3.20 -11.00
CA THR A 44 2.47 -3.67 -12.00
C THR A 44 1.17 -2.88 -11.95
N ILE A 45 0.63 -2.62 -10.75
CA ILE A 45 -0.64 -1.88 -10.56
C ILE A 45 -0.51 -0.44 -11.08
N ILE A 46 0.58 0.25 -10.74
CA ILE A 46 0.79 1.65 -11.19
C ILE A 46 1.05 1.69 -12.69
N SER A 47 1.56 0.60 -13.29
CA SER A 47 1.86 0.49 -14.71
C SER A 47 2.63 1.71 -15.24
N ILE A 48 3.70 2.06 -14.52
CA ILE A 48 4.52 3.26 -14.75
C ILE A 48 4.96 3.33 -16.21
N LEU A 49 5.29 2.20 -16.82
CA LEU A 49 5.79 2.16 -18.18
C LEU A 49 4.73 2.61 -19.20
N SER A 50 3.49 2.12 -19.08
CA SER A 50 2.41 2.49 -19.99
C SER A 50 2.00 3.96 -19.78
N GLY A 51 1.74 4.33 -18.52
CA GLY A 51 1.32 5.69 -18.16
C GLY A 51 2.36 6.74 -18.55
N CYS A 52 3.63 6.54 -18.19
CA CYS A 52 4.68 7.49 -18.51
C CYS A 52 4.87 7.63 -20.02
N VAL A 53 4.96 6.52 -20.77
CA VAL A 53 5.21 6.61 -22.23
C VAL A 53 4.08 7.33 -22.95
N THR A 54 2.81 7.07 -22.59
CA THR A 54 1.67 7.76 -23.21
C THR A 54 1.64 9.26 -22.86
N LEU A 55 1.91 9.62 -21.60
CA LEU A 55 1.84 11.00 -21.16
C LEU A 55 3.10 11.83 -21.52
N PHE A 56 4.25 11.18 -21.74
CA PHE A 56 5.53 11.87 -21.99
C PHE A 56 5.48 12.78 -23.22
N TYR A 57 4.73 12.38 -24.26
CA TYR A 57 4.53 13.22 -25.45
C TYR A 57 3.32 14.15 -25.31
N LEU A 58 2.23 13.67 -24.72
CA LEU A 58 0.97 14.41 -24.64
C LEU A 58 1.05 15.65 -23.72
N VAL A 59 1.70 15.52 -22.56
CA VAL A 59 1.70 16.59 -21.54
C VAL A 59 2.53 17.81 -21.96
N PRO A 60 3.78 17.66 -22.47
CA PRO A 60 4.57 18.82 -22.89
C PRO A 60 4.01 19.53 -24.12
N THR A 61 3.37 18.79 -25.04
CA THR A 61 2.78 19.37 -26.27
C THR A 61 1.53 20.20 -25.99
N THR A 62 0.77 19.85 -24.95
CA THR A 62 -0.48 20.55 -24.58
C THR A 62 -0.26 21.65 -23.55
N THR A 63 0.65 21.45 -22.60
CA THR A 63 0.83 22.34 -21.43
C THR A 63 2.15 23.11 -21.46
N GLY A 64 3.09 22.71 -22.33
CA GLY A 64 4.45 23.23 -22.39
C GLY A 64 5.41 22.52 -21.42
N TYR A 65 6.67 22.39 -21.80
CA TYR A 65 7.72 21.70 -21.02
C TYR A 65 7.94 22.31 -19.63
N SER A 66 7.83 23.63 -19.49
CA SER A 66 8.02 24.34 -18.22
C SER A 66 6.90 24.08 -17.22
N ALA A 67 5.66 23.97 -17.69
CA ALA A 67 4.53 23.65 -16.81
C ALA A 67 4.54 22.17 -16.40
N ALA A 68 4.91 21.27 -17.32
CA ALA A 68 5.02 19.85 -17.05
C ALA A 68 6.07 19.53 -15.96
N SER A 69 7.23 20.20 -16.00
CA SER A 69 8.33 19.96 -15.07
C SER A 69 8.06 20.46 -13.65
N ILE A 70 7.29 21.53 -13.49
CA ILE A 70 6.91 22.09 -12.18
C ILE A 70 5.63 21.44 -11.64
N GLY A 71 4.65 21.18 -12.51
CA GLY A 71 3.37 20.58 -12.13
C GLY A 71 3.54 19.17 -11.56
N TRP A 72 4.45 18.37 -12.13
CA TRP A 72 4.69 17.00 -11.68
C TRP A 72 5.16 16.88 -10.21
N PRO A 73 6.23 17.55 -9.76
CA PRO A 73 6.66 17.49 -8.35
C PRO A 73 5.63 18.14 -7.42
N LEU A 74 4.96 19.21 -7.86
CA LEU A 74 3.91 19.86 -7.07
C LEU A 74 2.77 18.88 -6.74
N VAL A 75 2.21 18.22 -7.76
CA VAL A 75 1.15 17.22 -7.57
C VAL A 75 1.65 16.03 -6.75
N THR A 76 2.89 15.59 -6.98
CA THR A 76 3.50 14.48 -6.23
C THR A 76 3.52 14.75 -4.72
N ILE A 77 3.81 15.99 -4.29
CA ILE A 77 3.80 16.36 -2.87
C ILE A 77 2.40 16.15 -2.26
N PHE A 78 1.35 16.60 -2.93
CA PHE A 78 -0.03 16.40 -2.45
C PHE A 78 -0.41 14.91 -2.39
N VAL A 79 0.00 14.12 -3.39
CA VAL A 79 -0.22 12.67 -3.40
C VAL A 79 0.51 11.99 -2.24
N VAL A 80 1.75 12.41 -1.92
CA VAL A 80 2.50 11.88 -0.77
C VAL A 80 1.78 12.17 0.55
N ILE A 81 1.21 13.35 0.73
CA ILE A 81 0.43 13.68 1.94
C ILE A 81 -0.74 12.71 2.11
N VAL A 82 -1.49 12.45 1.03
CA VAL A 82 -2.58 11.47 1.04
C VAL A 82 -2.06 10.05 1.33
N ALA A 83 -0.94 9.67 0.71
CA ALA A 83 -0.32 8.37 0.91
C ALA A 83 0.14 8.16 2.36
N LEU A 84 0.63 9.20 3.04
CA LEU A 84 0.99 9.14 4.45
C LEU A 84 -0.24 8.87 5.33
N GLY A 85 -1.37 9.52 5.07
CA GLY A 85 -2.62 9.22 5.79
C GLY A 85 -3.08 7.78 5.59
N MET A 86 -2.96 7.25 4.37
CA MET A 86 -3.25 5.84 4.09
C MET A 86 -2.26 4.89 4.77
N ALA A 87 -0.98 5.29 4.89
CA ALA A 87 0.04 4.51 5.59
C ALA A 87 -0.24 4.42 7.10
N GLU A 88 -0.70 5.50 7.73
CA GLU A 88 -1.13 5.49 9.13
C GLU A 88 -2.30 4.51 9.34
N LEU A 89 -3.33 4.58 8.49
CA LEU A 89 -4.48 3.68 8.55
C LEU A 89 -4.08 2.21 8.35
N ALA A 90 -3.20 1.94 7.38
CA ALA A 90 -2.68 0.60 7.13
C ALA A 90 -1.89 0.04 8.32
N SER A 91 -1.18 0.91 9.07
CA SER A 91 -0.45 0.51 10.27
C SER A 91 -1.38 0.20 11.46
N ALA A 92 -2.48 0.95 11.59
CA ALA A 92 -3.43 0.79 12.68
C ALA A 92 -4.36 -0.42 12.48
N PHE A 93 -4.77 -0.66 11.22
CA PHE A 93 -5.76 -1.67 10.84
C PHE A 93 -5.24 -2.59 9.73
N PRO A 94 -4.35 -3.55 10.06
CA PRO A 94 -3.75 -4.47 9.09
C PRO A 94 -4.72 -5.60 8.71
N THR A 95 -5.80 -5.28 7.99
CA THR A 95 -6.82 -6.24 7.53
C THR A 95 -6.73 -6.46 6.01
N ALA A 96 -6.96 -7.69 5.52
CA ALA A 96 -6.85 -8.05 4.11
C ALA A 96 -7.79 -7.28 3.15
N GLY A 97 -8.89 -6.71 3.67
CA GLY A 97 -9.83 -5.87 2.93
C GLY A 97 -9.65 -4.35 3.13
N GLY A 98 -8.58 -3.93 3.82
CA GLY A 98 -8.18 -2.55 4.13
C GLY A 98 -9.25 -1.48 3.94
N LEU A 99 -9.33 -0.91 2.74
CA LEU A 99 -10.25 0.17 2.36
C LEU A 99 -11.72 -0.09 2.74
N TYR A 100 -12.24 -1.32 2.53
CA TYR A 100 -13.62 -1.66 2.89
C TYR A 100 -13.83 -1.70 4.40
N TYR A 101 -12.83 -2.18 5.14
CA TYR A 101 -12.87 -2.18 6.60
C TYR A 101 -12.72 -0.77 7.18
N TRP A 102 -11.83 0.04 6.61
CA TRP A 102 -11.63 1.41 7.04
C TRP A 102 -12.87 2.25 6.78
N ALA A 103 -13.51 2.07 5.62
CA ALA A 103 -14.77 2.74 5.29
C ALA A 103 -15.91 2.35 6.26
N SER A 104 -16.06 1.07 6.60
CA SER A 104 -17.11 0.64 7.55
C SER A 104 -16.82 1.04 8.99
N LYS A 105 -15.55 1.11 9.39
CA LYS A 105 -15.14 1.49 10.75
C LYS A 105 -15.18 3.01 10.99
N LEU A 106 -14.84 3.79 9.96
CA LEU A 106 -14.71 5.26 10.05
C LEU A 106 -15.91 6.01 9.46
N GLY A 107 -16.78 5.34 8.69
CA GLY A 107 -17.89 5.94 7.96
C GLY A 107 -19.08 6.40 8.81
N GLY A 108 -19.12 6.09 10.11
CA GLY A 108 -20.27 6.37 10.97
C GLY A 108 -21.42 5.36 10.80
N PRO A 109 -22.49 5.47 11.62
CA PRO A 109 -23.63 4.54 11.63
C PRO A 109 -24.42 4.53 10.31
#